data_AF-A0A3R9UZA5-F1
#
_entry.id   AF-A0A3R9UZA5-F1
#
_cell.length_a   1.000
_cell.length_b   1.000
_cell.length_c   1.000
_cell.angle_alpha   90.00
_cell.angle_beta   90.00
_cell.angle_gamma   90.00
#
_symmetry.space_group_name_H-M   'P 1'
#
loop_
_entity.id
_entity.type
_entity.pdbx_description
1 polymer ?
#
loop_
_entity_poly.entity_id
_entity_poly.type
_entity_poly.pdbx_seq_one_letter_code
_entity_poly.pdbx_strand_id
1 'polypeptide(L)'
;MKFPFLTAALFSFSVAACAQQAGKPEDTEVWKPIPKTVRGKLKTTPPPANAVVLFDGKNLNEWVSADDRTQPAQWTVADGLLTVDKPKGNIETKRTFTNYRLHLEWRVPADITGQGQVRGNSGVFLASLGKGDLGYELQILDPYQNPTYVNGMAGSIYKQRIPLANPGRQPGEWQSYDVWWTAPTFKPDGAVLTPARVTVKFNGVTVQKNVALAGPTRYIGPPQYEAHGPAPIKLQSHGDPSAPISFRNIWVLELK
;
A
#
# COMPACT_ATOMS: atom_id res chain seq x y z
N MET A 1 24.90 65.48 -47.27
CA MET A 1 23.92 65.02 -46.26
C MET A 1 24.23 63.58 -45.90
N LYS A 2 24.64 63.31 -44.66
CA LYS A 2 25.01 61.97 -44.18
C LYS A 2 23.81 61.37 -43.44
N PHE A 3 23.35 60.19 -43.84
CA PHE A 3 22.29 59.42 -43.17
C PHE A 3 22.87 58.68 -41.96
N PRO A 4 22.22 58.69 -40.78
CA PRO A 4 22.63 57.83 -39.67
C PRO A 4 21.99 56.44 -39.82
N PHE A 5 22.83 55.40 -39.68
CA PHE A 5 22.39 54.02 -39.54
C PHE A 5 21.78 53.82 -38.14
N LEU A 6 20.55 53.28 -38.09
CA LEU A 6 19.90 52.85 -36.86
C LEU A 6 20.20 51.35 -36.66
N THR A 7 21.05 51.01 -35.69
CA THR A 7 21.30 49.62 -35.26
C THR A 7 20.20 49.20 -34.29
N ALA A 8 19.30 48.31 -34.74
CA ALA A 8 18.35 47.65 -33.86
C ALA A 8 19.02 46.46 -33.17
N ALA A 9 19.27 46.56 -31.87
CA ALA A 9 19.72 45.44 -31.05
C ALA A 9 18.50 44.60 -30.62
N LEU A 10 18.37 43.39 -31.17
CA LEU A 10 17.40 42.40 -30.68
C LEU A 10 17.82 41.92 -29.28
N PHE A 11 16.97 42.17 -28.29
CA PHE A 11 17.04 41.51 -26.98
C PHE A 11 16.45 40.10 -27.10
N SER A 12 17.31 39.09 -27.13
CA SER A 12 16.93 37.69 -26.95
C SER A 12 16.62 37.44 -25.47
N PHE A 13 15.33 37.32 -25.14
CA PHE A 13 14.87 36.82 -23.84
C PHE A 13 15.04 35.31 -23.76
N SER A 14 16.09 34.87 -23.07
CA SER A 14 16.27 33.48 -22.67
C SER A 14 15.28 33.16 -21.55
N VAL A 15 14.17 32.49 -21.87
CA VAL A 15 13.28 31.94 -20.85
C VAL A 15 13.97 30.72 -20.25
N ALA A 16 14.61 30.89 -19.09
CA ALA A 16 15.08 29.76 -18.31
C ALA A 16 13.84 28.97 -17.85
N ALA A 17 13.55 27.87 -18.52
CA ALA A 17 12.58 26.89 -18.04
C ALA A 17 13.10 26.35 -16.70
N CYS A 18 12.52 26.84 -15.61
CA CYS A 18 12.75 26.29 -14.29
C CYS A 18 12.11 24.89 -14.30
N ALA A 19 12.91 23.87 -14.59
CA ALA A 19 12.50 22.49 -14.35
C ALA A 19 12.23 22.37 -12.85
N GLN A 20 10.95 22.28 -12.50
CA GLN A 20 10.51 22.12 -11.12
C GLN A 20 11.10 20.79 -10.63
N GLN A 21 12.13 20.88 -9.77
CA GLN A 21 12.81 19.70 -9.24
C GLN A 21 11.75 18.82 -8.56
N ALA A 22 11.54 17.62 -9.10
CA ALA A 22 10.62 16.65 -8.51
C ALA A 22 11.02 16.43 -7.05
N GLY A 23 10.04 16.48 -6.14
CA GLY A 23 10.28 16.31 -4.70
C GLY A 23 10.98 14.99 -4.38
N LYS A 24 11.63 14.90 -3.23
CA LYS A 24 12.28 13.67 -2.77
C LYS A 24 11.33 12.87 -1.88
N PRO A 25 11.47 11.53 -1.80
CA PRO A 25 10.65 10.72 -0.91
C PRO A 25 10.72 11.19 0.55
N GLU A 26 11.91 11.58 1.01
CA GLU A 26 12.21 11.98 2.38
C GLU A 26 11.43 13.22 2.83
N ASP A 27 11.02 14.08 1.88
CA ASP A 27 10.29 15.33 2.17
C ASP A 27 8.93 15.08 2.86
N THR A 28 8.42 13.84 2.77
CA THR A 28 7.14 13.42 3.34
C THR A 28 7.30 12.37 4.45
N GLU A 29 8.53 12.04 4.84
CA GLU A 29 8.80 11.10 5.92
C GLU A 29 8.63 11.74 7.30
N VAL A 30 7.94 11.04 8.19
CA VAL A 30 7.78 11.46 9.58
C VAL A 30 8.48 10.44 10.46
N TRP A 31 9.41 10.87 11.30
CA TRP A 31 10.22 9.96 12.13
C TRP A 31 9.78 9.93 13.61
N LYS A 32 9.00 10.91 14.07
CA LYS A 32 8.55 11.04 15.46
C LYS A 32 7.13 11.63 15.53
N PRO A 33 6.38 11.37 16.62
CA PRO A 33 6.70 10.45 17.71
C PRO A 33 6.63 8.98 17.28
N ILE A 34 7.47 8.13 17.88
CA ILE A 34 7.46 6.68 17.62
C ILE A 34 6.23 6.07 18.31
N PRO A 35 5.35 5.35 17.58
CA PRO A 35 4.22 4.66 18.19
C PRO A 35 4.68 3.67 19.26
N LYS A 36 3.96 3.62 20.38
CA LYS A 36 4.29 2.69 21.48
C LYS A 36 4.16 1.24 21.01
N THR A 37 5.15 0.42 21.34
CA THR A 37 5.04 -1.03 21.21
C THR A 37 4.05 -1.57 22.24
N VAL A 38 3.13 -2.41 21.81
CA VAL A 38 2.13 -3.06 22.67
C VAL A 38 2.08 -4.55 22.38
N ARG A 39 1.57 -5.34 23.32
CA ARG A 39 1.45 -6.79 23.14
C ARG A 39 0.31 -7.12 22.16
N GLY A 40 0.64 -7.38 20.90
CA GLY A 40 -0.27 -7.99 19.94
C GLY A 40 -0.49 -9.48 20.21
N LYS A 41 -1.66 -9.98 19.82
CA LYS A 41 -1.94 -11.43 19.76
C LYS A 41 -2.49 -11.74 18.39
N LEU A 42 -1.98 -12.79 17.74
CA LEU A 42 -2.55 -13.25 16.47
C LEU A 42 -4.06 -13.43 16.62
N LYS A 43 -4.79 -12.88 15.65
CA LYS A 43 -6.20 -13.13 15.49
C LYS A 43 -6.38 -13.83 14.17
N THR A 44 -6.53 -15.14 14.24
CA THR A 44 -7.00 -15.92 13.10
C THR A 44 -8.50 -15.84 13.09
N THR A 45 -9.06 -15.26 12.02
CA THR A 45 -10.51 -15.20 11.82
C THR A 45 -10.86 -16.05 10.61
N PRO A 46 -11.71 -17.09 10.75
CA PRO A 46 -12.16 -17.85 9.59
C PRO A 46 -13.08 -16.98 8.71
N PRO A 47 -13.18 -17.28 7.41
CA PRO A 47 -14.11 -16.58 6.53
C PRO A 47 -15.55 -16.78 7.02
N PRO A 48 -16.37 -15.72 7.12
CA PRO A 48 -17.81 -15.87 7.33
C PRO A 48 -18.45 -16.53 6.11
N ALA A 49 -19.65 -17.10 6.26
CA ALA A 49 -20.30 -17.92 5.24
C ALA A 49 -20.49 -17.24 3.86
N ASN A 50 -20.60 -15.91 3.84
CA ASN A 50 -20.78 -15.10 2.65
C ASN A 50 -19.52 -14.32 2.21
N ALA A 51 -18.36 -14.60 2.81
CA ALA A 51 -17.11 -14.03 2.32
C ALA A 51 -16.62 -14.74 1.06
N VAL A 52 -15.98 -13.98 0.18
CA VAL A 52 -15.14 -14.52 -0.88
C VAL A 52 -13.81 -14.90 -0.26
N VAL A 53 -13.44 -16.18 -0.38
CA VAL A 53 -12.13 -16.66 0.04
C VAL A 53 -11.13 -16.38 -1.06
N LEU A 54 -10.23 -15.44 -0.83
CA LEU A 54 -9.20 -15.03 -1.79
C LEU A 54 -8.01 -16.00 -1.78
N PHE A 55 -7.70 -16.61 -0.64
CA PHE A 55 -6.67 -17.65 -0.54
C PHE A 55 -6.91 -18.56 0.66
N ASP A 56 -7.05 -19.86 0.39
CA ASP A 56 -7.31 -20.94 1.36
C ASP A 56 -6.14 -21.92 1.52
N GLY A 57 -5.00 -21.63 0.89
CA GLY A 57 -3.83 -22.51 0.86
C GLY A 57 -3.67 -23.35 -0.40
N LYS A 58 -4.62 -23.34 -1.34
CA LYS A 58 -4.60 -24.27 -2.48
C LYS A 58 -4.08 -23.69 -3.78
N ASN A 59 -4.53 -22.49 -4.16
CA ASN A 59 -4.25 -21.93 -5.48
C ASN A 59 -4.43 -20.40 -5.50
N LEU A 60 -4.10 -19.79 -6.64
CA LEU A 60 -4.21 -18.36 -6.91
C LEU A 60 -5.41 -18.03 -7.82
N ASN A 61 -6.49 -18.81 -7.80
CA ASN A 61 -7.58 -18.66 -8.77
C ASN A 61 -8.32 -17.31 -8.66
N GLU A 62 -8.28 -16.63 -7.52
CA GLU A 62 -8.86 -15.30 -7.33
C GLU A 62 -7.90 -14.16 -7.70
N TRP A 63 -6.67 -14.48 -8.14
CA TRP A 63 -5.59 -13.52 -8.39
C TRP A 63 -5.10 -13.54 -9.84
N VAL A 64 -4.59 -12.40 -10.29
CA VAL A 64 -3.90 -12.18 -11.57
C VAL A 64 -2.63 -11.35 -11.34
N SER A 65 -1.75 -11.27 -12.34
CA SER A 65 -0.66 -10.28 -12.31
C SER A 65 -1.24 -8.85 -12.33
N ALA A 66 -0.70 -7.96 -11.52
CA ALA A 66 -1.08 -6.55 -11.53
C ALA A 66 -0.43 -5.76 -12.69
N ASP A 67 0.65 -6.28 -13.28
CA ASP A 67 1.31 -5.66 -14.45
C ASP A 67 0.61 -6.01 -15.77
N ASP A 68 0.02 -7.21 -15.83
CA ASP A 68 -0.83 -7.68 -16.92
C ASP A 68 -1.96 -8.59 -16.38
N ARG A 69 -3.16 -8.03 -16.24
CA ARG A 69 -4.34 -8.74 -15.72
C ARG A 69 -4.81 -9.91 -16.61
N THR A 70 -4.30 -10.04 -17.84
CA THR A 70 -4.58 -11.21 -18.69
C THR A 70 -3.76 -12.44 -18.28
N GLN A 71 -2.71 -12.24 -17.49
CA GLN A 71 -1.82 -13.30 -17.01
C GLN A 71 -2.20 -13.78 -15.60
N PRO A 72 -2.03 -15.07 -15.29
CA PRO A 72 -2.23 -15.58 -13.95
C PRO A 72 -1.20 -14.98 -12.97
N ALA A 73 -1.58 -14.88 -11.70
CA ALA A 73 -0.62 -14.61 -10.64
C ALA A 73 0.39 -15.77 -10.53
N GLN A 74 1.68 -15.45 -10.36
CA GLN A 74 2.78 -16.42 -10.41
C GLN A 74 3.57 -16.53 -9.10
N TRP A 75 3.01 -16.04 -8.00
CA TRP A 75 3.60 -16.25 -6.68
C TRP A 75 3.56 -17.73 -6.28
N THR A 76 4.45 -18.12 -5.38
CA THR A 76 4.62 -19.53 -5.03
C THR A 76 3.54 -19.98 -4.05
N VAL A 77 2.83 -21.07 -4.37
CA VAL A 77 1.92 -21.75 -3.44
C VAL A 77 2.53 -23.07 -3.01
N ALA A 78 2.84 -23.21 -1.72
CA ALA A 78 3.39 -24.43 -1.14
C ALA A 78 3.01 -24.52 0.34
N ASP A 79 2.75 -25.73 0.84
CA ASP A 79 2.43 -26.00 2.25
C ASP A 79 1.27 -25.15 2.83
N GLY A 80 0.28 -24.82 2.00
CA GLY A 80 -0.85 -23.97 2.38
C GLY A 80 -0.52 -22.48 2.47
N LEU A 81 0.67 -22.06 2.00
CA LEU A 81 1.17 -20.69 2.07
C LEU A 81 1.28 -20.09 0.68
N LEU A 82 1.03 -18.78 0.60
CA LEU A 82 1.29 -17.97 -0.58
C LEU A 82 2.53 -17.12 -0.31
N THR A 83 3.66 -17.43 -0.95
CA THR A 83 4.93 -16.71 -0.75
C THR A 83 5.21 -15.78 -1.93
N VAL A 84 5.59 -14.55 -1.63
CA VAL A 84 5.95 -13.54 -2.64
C VAL A 84 7.04 -14.08 -3.56
N ASP A 85 6.85 -13.95 -4.88
CA ASP A 85 7.90 -14.16 -5.87
C ASP A 85 8.30 -12.80 -6.44
N LYS A 86 9.42 -12.24 -5.94
CA LYS A 86 9.81 -10.85 -6.20
C LYS A 86 9.97 -10.51 -7.69
N PRO A 87 10.67 -11.34 -8.49
CA PRO A 87 10.73 -11.19 -9.95
C PRO A 87 9.38 -11.18 -10.69
N LYS A 88 8.30 -11.68 -10.08
CA LYS A 88 6.97 -11.77 -10.71
C LYS A 88 6.09 -10.53 -10.50
N GLY A 89 6.56 -9.59 -9.70
CA GLY A 89 5.86 -8.33 -9.45
C GLY A 89 4.59 -8.51 -8.62
N ASN A 90 3.78 -7.46 -8.61
CA ASN A 90 2.57 -7.36 -7.80
C ASN A 90 1.47 -8.32 -8.32
N ILE A 91 0.64 -8.82 -7.41
CA ILE A 91 -0.57 -9.57 -7.76
C ILE A 91 -1.81 -8.83 -7.25
N GLU A 92 -2.94 -8.99 -7.93
CA GLU A 92 -4.19 -8.38 -7.50
C GLU A 92 -5.40 -9.26 -7.78
N THR A 93 -6.50 -8.98 -7.07
CA THR A 93 -7.72 -9.76 -7.22
C THR A 93 -8.32 -9.58 -8.62
N LYS A 94 -8.91 -10.67 -9.14
CA LYS A 94 -9.74 -10.60 -10.36
C LYS A 94 -10.94 -9.68 -10.15
N ARG A 95 -11.55 -9.79 -8.98
CA ARG A 95 -12.70 -8.99 -8.54
C ARG A 95 -12.29 -7.57 -8.17
N THR A 96 -13.26 -6.68 -8.21
CA THR A 96 -13.14 -5.28 -7.77
C THR A 96 -14.16 -5.01 -6.68
N PHE A 97 -13.81 -4.18 -5.70
CA PHE A 97 -14.63 -3.93 -4.52
C PHE A 97 -14.77 -2.43 -4.25
N THR A 98 -15.83 -2.05 -3.52
CA THR A 98 -16.02 -0.70 -2.98
C THR A 98 -15.87 -0.70 -1.47
N ASN A 99 -16.87 -1.21 -0.75
CA ASN A 99 -16.90 -1.25 0.70
C ASN A 99 -16.77 -2.70 1.16
N TYR A 100 -15.85 -3.00 2.07
CA TYR A 100 -15.64 -4.37 2.50
C TYR A 100 -14.97 -4.48 3.87
N ARG A 101 -15.09 -5.68 4.45
CA ARG A 101 -14.21 -6.18 5.48
C ARG A 101 -13.23 -7.18 4.86
N LEU A 102 -11.94 -7.01 5.13
CA LEU A 102 -10.86 -7.89 4.69
C LEU A 102 -10.17 -8.50 5.91
N HIS A 103 -9.81 -9.77 5.79
CA HIS A 103 -8.88 -10.44 6.68
C HIS A 103 -7.73 -11.01 5.89
N LEU A 104 -6.52 -10.91 6.43
CA LEU A 104 -5.35 -11.59 5.91
C LEU A 104 -4.35 -11.85 7.03
N GLU A 105 -3.62 -12.96 6.91
CA GLU A 105 -2.47 -13.25 7.75
C GLU A 105 -1.19 -13.21 6.92
N TRP A 106 -0.12 -12.67 7.50
CA TRP A 106 1.18 -12.56 6.86
C TRP A 106 2.30 -12.93 7.83
N ARG A 107 3.45 -13.35 7.31
CA ARG A 107 4.61 -13.76 8.11
C ARG A 107 5.89 -13.33 7.42
N VAL A 108 6.74 -12.66 8.18
CA VAL A 108 8.14 -12.41 7.82
C VAL A 108 8.95 -13.65 8.22
N PRO A 109 9.84 -14.18 7.35
CA PRO A 109 10.62 -15.38 7.64
C PRO A 109 11.57 -15.17 8.84
N ALA A 110 11.89 -16.24 9.57
CA ALA A 110 12.63 -16.15 10.84
C ALA A 110 14.08 -15.66 10.65
N ASP A 111 14.67 -15.93 9.50
CA ASP A 111 16.02 -15.57 9.06
C ASP A 111 16.07 -14.24 8.29
N ILE A 112 15.04 -13.39 8.42
CA ILE A 112 14.96 -12.11 7.73
C ILE A 112 16.17 -11.20 8.01
N THR A 113 16.67 -10.56 6.96
CA THR A 113 17.75 -9.57 7.00
C THR A 113 17.30 -8.23 6.42
N GLY A 114 18.14 -7.20 6.58
CA GLY A 114 17.83 -5.83 6.16
C GLY A 114 17.39 -4.94 7.32
N GLN A 115 17.08 -3.69 6.99
CA GLN A 115 16.64 -2.65 7.93
C GLN A 115 15.69 -1.66 7.25
N GLY A 116 14.90 -0.93 8.03
CA GLY A 116 13.96 0.06 7.53
C GLY A 116 12.97 -0.54 6.53
N GLN A 117 12.77 0.16 5.40
CA GLN A 117 11.86 -0.23 4.32
C GLN A 117 12.37 -1.39 3.45
N VAL A 118 13.56 -1.93 3.71
CA VAL A 118 14.13 -3.05 2.93
C VAL A 118 14.27 -4.32 3.78
N ARG A 119 13.34 -4.51 4.72
CA ARG A 119 13.27 -5.66 5.63
C ARG A 119 11.85 -6.21 5.69
N GLY A 120 11.56 -7.20 4.85
CA GLY A 120 10.25 -7.85 4.78
C GLY A 120 9.14 -6.92 4.30
N ASN A 121 9.44 -6.04 3.33
CA ASN A 121 8.49 -5.06 2.80
C ASN A 121 7.51 -5.68 1.80
N SER A 122 6.25 -5.31 1.95
CA SER A 122 5.12 -5.59 1.06
C SER A 122 4.03 -4.58 1.40
N GLY A 123 2.83 -4.76 0.87
CA GLY A 123 1.71 -3.89 1.12
C GLY A 123 0.42 -4.56 0.72
N VAL A 124 -0.66 -4.21 1.41
CA VAL A 124 -2.01 -4.49 0.94
C VAL A 124 -2.64 -3.20 0.46
N PHE A 125 -2.80 -3.09 -0.85
CA PHE A 125 -3.50 -1.99 -1.48
C PHE A 125 -5.00 -2.25 -1.39
N LEU A 126 -5.68 -1.43 -0.60
CA LEU A 126 -7.12 -1.54 -0.34
C LEU A 126 -7.96 -1.17 -1.57
N ALA A 127 -7.36 -0.42 -2.50
CA ALA A 127 -7.83 -0.23 -3.86
C ALA A 127 -6.60 -0.06 -4.74
N SER A 128 -6.38 -1.02 -5.65
CA SER A 128 -5.36 -0.97 -6.70
C SER A 128 -5.87 -0.10 -7.84
N LEU A 129 -5.14 0.96 -8.17
CA LEU A 129 -5.55 1.91 -9.22
C LEU A 129 -4.68 1.83 -10.47
N GLY A 130 -3.71 0.91 -10.49
CA GLY A 130 -2.83 0.71 -11.63
C GLY A 130 -1.57 -0.07 -11.28
N LYS A 131 -0.65 -0.06 -12.24
CA LYS A 131 0.66 -0.73 -12.17
C LYS A 131 1.54 -0.17 -11.06
N GLY A 132 2.57 -0.93 -10.68
CA GLY A 132 3.46 -0.58 -9.57
C GLY A 132 2.66 -0.34 -8.29
N ASP A 133 3.00 0.74 -7.59
CA ASP A 133 2.46 1.04 -6.24
C ASP A 133 1.35 2.09 -6.25
N LEU A 134 0.60 2.22 -7.35
CA LEU A 134 -0.54 3.13 -7.40
C LEU A 134 -1.76 2.51 -6.70
N GLY A 135 -2.24 3.16 -5.64
CA GLY A 135 -3.43 2.75 -4.91
C GLY A 135 -3.41 3.21 -3.45
N TYR A 136 -4.22 2.59 -2.59
CA TYR A 136 -4.30 2.93 -1.16
C TYR A 136 -3.62 1.87 -0.31
N GLU A 137 -2.36 2.07 0.01
CA GLU A 137 -1.54 1.07 0.71
C GLU A 137 -1.70 1.10 2.23
N LEU A 138 -2.11 -0.04 2.78
CA LEU A 138 -1.87 -0.41 4.17
C LEU A 138 -0.54 -1.17 4.23
N GLN A 139 0.42 -0.60 4.93
CA GLN A 139 1.80 -1.05 4.87
C GLN A 139 2.04 -2.39 5.57
N ILE A 140 2.79 -3.27 4.92
CA ILE A 140 3.32 -4.52 5.50
C ILE A 140 4.85 -4.43 5.55
N LEU A 141 5.42 -4.54 6.74
CA LEU A 141 6.86 -4.47 6.95
C LEU A 141 7.21 -5.30 8.17
N ASP A 142 8.45 -5.79 8.31
CA ASP A 142 8.88 -6.38 9.59
C ASP A 142 8.73 -5.33 10.71
N PRO A 143 7.81 -5.53 11.68
CA PRO A 143 7.49 -4.55 12.69
C PRO A 143 8.38 -4.70 13.94
N TYR A 144 9.20 -5.74 14.01
CA TYR A 144 9.91 -6.14 15.22
C TYR A 144 11.33 -5.60 15.23
N GLN A 145 11.60 -4.66 16.13
CA GLN A 145 12.93 -4.05 16.32
C GLN A 145 13.54 -3.49 15.01
N ASN A 146 12.69 -2.94 14.14
CA ASN A 146 13.08 -2.41 12.83
C ASN A 146 12.68 -0.93 12.70
N PRO A 147 13.55 0.02 13.13
CA PRO A 147 13.26 1.45 13.01
C PRO A 147 13.10 1.90 11.56
N THR A 148 12.09 2.74 11.30
CA THR A 148 11.85 3.40 10.01
C THR A 148 11.01 4.67 10.24
N TYR A 149 10.72 5.43 9.19
CA TYR A 149 9.78 6.55 9.29
C TYR A 149 8.37 6.04 9.66
N VAL A 150 7.80 6.62 10.70
CA VAL A 150 6.61 6.10 11.40
C VAL A 150 5.33 6.22 10.58
N ASN A 151 5.29 7.08 9.57
CA ASN A 151 4.19 7.10 8.60
C ASN A 151 4.33 6.04 7.49
N GLY A 152 5.41 5.26 7.45
CA GLY A 152 5.62 4.12 6.54
C GLY A 152 6.00 2.82 7.24
N MET A 153 5.74 2.71 8.54
CA MET A 153 5.91 1.45 9.27
C MET A 153 4.69 0.53 9.11
N ALA A 154 4.83 -0.76 9.46
CA ALA A 154 3.71 -1.71 9.42
C ALA A 154 2.45 -1.18 10.14
N GLY A 155 1.30 -1.27 9.49
CA GLY A 155 0.01 -0.78 10.01
C GLY A 155 -0.26 0.70 9.73
N SER A 156 0.69 1.43 9.12
CA SER A 156 0.44 2.76 8.59
C SER A 156 -0.44 2.68 7.34
N ILE A 157 -1.20 3.74 7.07
CA ILE A 157 -1.61 4.02 5.69
C ILE A 157 -0.47 4.81 5.07
N TYR A 158 0.22 4.20 4.11
CA TYR A 158 1.59 4.58 3.73
C TYR A 158 1.73 6.08 3.46
N LYS A 159 2.66 6.71 4.17
CA LYS A 159 2.96 8.15 4.22
C LYS A 159 1.80 9.10 4.57
N GLN A 160 0.61 8.59 4.89
CA GLN A 160 -0.56 9.40 5.25
C GLN A 160 -0.95 9.32 6.73
N ARG A 161 -0.94 8.11 7.32
CA ARG A 161 -1.46 7.87 8.68
C ARG A 161 -0.51 6.98 9.48
N ILE A 162 0.09 7.55 10.51
CA ILE A 162 0.90 6.83 11.51
C ILE A 162 -0.02 5.88 12.29
N PRO A 163 0.36 4.60 12.53
CA PRO A 163 -0.44 3.70 13.34
C PRO A 163 -0.47 4.15 14.81
N LEU A 164 -1.59 3.94 15.49
CA LEU A 164 -1.78 4.32 16.89
C LEU A 164 -0.84 3.58 17.86
N ALA A 165 -0.38 2.39 17.49
CA ALA A 165 0.55 1.55 18.26
C ALA A 165 1.24 0.56 17.33
N ASN A 166 2.33 -0.05 17.80
CA ASN A 166 2.97 -1.19 17.14
C ASN A 166 2.69 -2.49 17.91
N PRO A 167 1.72 -3.32 17.46
CA PRO A 167 1.43 -4.64 18.04
C PRO A 167 2.17 -5.78 17.33
N GLY A 168 3.23 -5.48 16.59
CA GLY A 168 3.98 -6.44 15.78
C GLY A 168 4.63 -7.55 16.60
N ARG A 169 4.61 -8.76 16.05
CA ARG A 169 5.28 -9.95 16.58
C ARG A 169 6.64 -10.17 15.92
N GLN A 170 7.49 -10.98 16.53
CA GLN A 170 8.83 -11.28 16.01
C GLN A 170 8.80 -12.08 14.68
N PRO A 171 9.87 -12.06 13.88
CA PRO A 171 9.96 -12.86 12.66
C PRO A 171 9.74 -14.36 12.92
N GLY A 172 9.21 -15.07 11.93
CA GLY A 172 8.74 -16.44 12.05
C GLY A 172 7.32 -16.57 12.65
N GLU A 173 6.82 -15.56 13.37
CA GLU A 173 5.45 -15.55 13.87
C GLU A 173 4.48 -14.93 12.85
N TRP A 174 3.27 -15.48 12.80
CA TRP A 174 2.18 -14.92 12.00
C TRP A 174 1.67 -13.60 12.58
N GLN A 175 1.33 -12.70 11.68
CA GLN A 175 0.67 -11.42 11.91
C GLN A 175 -0.73 -11.50 11.29
N SER A 176 -1.68 -10.71 11.79
CA SER A 176 -3.04 -10.63 11.22
C SER A 176 -3.48 -9.19 11.04
N TYR A 177 -4.09 -8.90 9.89
CA TYR A 177 -4.91 -7.70 9.69
C TYR A 177 -6.39 -8.06 9.58
N ASP A 178 -7.23 -7.32 10.31
CA ASP A 178 -8.65 -7.15 10.01
C ASP A 178 -8.87 -5.70 9.60
N VAL A 179 -9.39 -5.49 8.40
CA VAL A 179 -9.55 -4.17 7.79
C VAL A 179 -11.01 -3.92 7.46
N TRP A 180 -11.50 -2.73 7.78
CA TRP A 180 -12.77 -2.20 7.26
C TRP A 180 -12.44 -1.05 6.34
N TRP A 181 -12.79 -1.21 5.07
CA TRP A 181 -12.53 -0.25 4.01
C TRP A 181 -13.85 0.32 3.48
N THR A 182 -13.87 1.63 3.31
CA THR A 182 -14.94 2.36 2.64
C THR A 182 -14.31 3.15 1.49
N ALA A 183 -14.70 2.83 0.26
CA ALA A 183 -14.21 3.50 -0.93
C ALA A 183 -14.62 4.98 -0.95
N PRO A 184 -13.83 5.86 -1.57
CA PRO A 184 -14.25 7.23 -1.82
C PRO A 184 -15.40 7.25 -2.84
N THR A 185 -16.18 8.32 -2.83
CA THR A 185 -17.13 8.66 -3.90
C THR A 185 -16.76 9.99 -4.51
N PHE A 186 -17.19 10.22 -5.74
CA PHE A 186 -16.82 11.40 -6.53
C PHE A 186 -18.07 12.06 -7.09
N LYS A 187 -18.00 13.38 -7.23
CA LYS A 187 -18.97 14.18 -7.97
C LYS A 187 -18.79 13.96 -9.48
N PRO A 188 -19.76 14.37 -10.33
CA PRO A 188 -19.63 14.27 -11.79
C PRO A 188 -18.42 15.02 -12.37
N ASP A 189 -17.95 16.06 -11.70
CA ASP A 189 -16.76 16.85 -12.08
C ASP A 189 -15.43 16.18 -11.66
N GLY A 190 -15.48 14.99 -11.04
CA GLY A 190 -14.32 14.25 -10.56
C GLY A 190 -13.81 14.68 -9.18
N ALA A 191 -14.36 15.72 -8.57
CA ALA A 191 -13.99 16.11 -7.21
C ALA A 191 -14.48 15.06 -6.20
N VAL A 192 -13.67 14.80 -5.16
CA VAL A 192 -14.07 13.90 -4.09
C VAL A 192 -15.34 14.41 -3.40
N LEU A 193 -16.34 13.53 -3.29
CA LEU A 193 -17.59 13.79 -2.58
C LEU A 193 -17.52 13.25 -1.15
N THR A 194 -17.15 11.97 -1.00
CA THR A 194 -16.85 11.37 0.31
C THR A 194 -15.44 10.78 0.27
N PRO A 195 -14.56 11.08 1.25
CA PRO A 195 -13.22 10.53 1.26
C PRO A 195 -13.26 9.04 1.60
N ALA A 196 -12.25 8.31 1.12
CA ALA A 196 -12.01 6.94 1.53
C ALA A 196 -11.78 6.88 3.04
N ARG A 197 -12.26 5.82 3.69
CA ARG A 197 -12.08 5.62 5.14
C ARG A 197 -11.61 4.22 5.45
N VAL A 198 -10.79 4.11 6.50
CA VAL A 198 -10.25 2.82 6.92
C VAL A 198 -10.19 2.66 8.44
N THR A 199 -10.55 1.47 8.91
CA THR A 199 -10.22 0.98 10.25
C THR A 199 -9.35 -0.25 10.09
N VAL A 200 -8.26 -0.34 10.86
CA VAL A 200 -7.33 -1.48 10.82
C VAL A 200 -7.11 -1.98 12.22
N LYS A 201 -7.30 -3.29 12.41
CA LYS A 201 -6.78 -4.01 13.56
C LYS A 201 -5.56 -4.81 13.13
N PHE A 202 -4.46 -4.62 13.82
CA PHE A 202 -3.23 -5.38 13.68
C PHE A 202 -3.06 -6.24 14.93
N ASN A 203 -3.06 -7.57 14.79
CA ASN A 203 -2.95 -8.51 15.91
C ASN A 203 -3.96 -8.22 17.02
N GLY A 204 -5.21 -7.93 16.61
CA GLY A 204 -6.32 -7.58 17.51
C GLY A 204 -6.29 -6.16 18.08
N VAL A 205 -5.22 -5.40 17.89
CA VAL A 205 -5.09 -4.01 18.36
C VAL A 205 -5.51 -3.04 17.26
N THR A 206 -6.41 -2.11 17.55
CA THR A 206 -6.78 -1.04 16.60
C THR A 206 -5.61 -0.09 16.37
N VAL A 207 -5.08 -0.07 15.15
CA VAL A 207 -3.96 0.81 14.75
C VAL A 207 -4.39 1.95 13.85
N GLN A 208 -5.55 1.83 13.19
CA GLN A 208 -6.24 2.92 12.50
C GLN A 208 -7.70 2.87 12.91
N LYS A 209 -8.30 4.00 13.30
CA LYS A 209 -9.69 4.06 13.75
C LYS A 209 -10.49 5.02 12.88
N ASN A 210 -11.21 4.47 11.91
CA ASN A 210 -12.08 5.20 10.98
C ASN A 210 -11.40 6.46 10.41
N VAL A 211 -10.16 6.35 9.94
CA VAL A 211 -9.39 7.49 9.45
C VAL A 211 -9.80 7.81 8.02
N ALA A 212 -10.00 9.10 7.72
CA ALA A 212 -10.22 9.57 6.35
C ALA A 212 -8.88 9.72 5.61
N LEU A 213 -8.85 9.40 4.33
CA LEU A 213 -7.65 9.52 3.49
C LEU A 213 -7.76 10.73 2.57
N ALA A 214 -6.60 11.22 2.11
CA ALA A 214 -6.51 12.39 1.23
C ALA A 214 -6.36 12.04 -0.26
N GLY A 215 -6.32 10.75 -0.57
CA GLY A 215 -6.10 10.21 -1.92
C GLY A 215 -5.34 8.88 -1.83
N PRO A 216 -4.98 8.27 -2.97
CA PRO A 216 -4.12 7.10 -2.99
C PRO A 216 -2.73 7.47 -2.44
N THR A 217 -2.02 6.50 -1.87
CA THR A 217 -0.68 6.67 -1.30
C THR A 217 0.34 7.03 -2.39
N ARG A 218 1.42 7.68 -1.98
CA ARG A 218 2.47 8.19 -2.87
C ARG A 218 3.84 7.98 -2.24
N TYR A 219 4.80 7.52 -3.04
CA TYR A 219 6.21 7.46 -2.63
C TYR A 219 6.82 8.87 -2.52
N ILE A 220 6.49 9.73 -3.48
CA ILE A 220 6.94 11.12 -3.59
C ILE A 220 5.71 12.04 -3.64
N GLY A 221 5.74 13.09 -2.82
CA GLY A 221 4.73 14.15 -2.82
C GLY A 221 3.46 13.81 -2.02
N PRO A 222 2.55 14.79 -1.88
CA PRO A 222 1.30 14.61 -1.16
C PRO A 222 0.31 13.71 -1.91
N PRO A 223 -0.58 13.00 -1.20
CA PRO A 223 -1.69 12.29 -1.82
C PRO A 223 -2.68 13.28 -2.44
N GLN A 224 -3.27 12.91 -3.57
CA GLN A 224 -4.34 13.64 -4.23
C GLN A 224 -5.35 12.67 -4.80
N TYR A 225 -6.63 12.98 -4.67
CA TYR A 225 -7.69 12.19 -5.25
C TYR A 225 -7.69 12.27 -6.78
N GLU A 226 -7.85 11.10 -7.39
CA GLU A 226 -8.21 10.92 -8.80
C GLU A 226 -9.48 10.07 -8.81
N ALA A 227 -10.48 10.46 -9.60
CA ALA A 227 -11.76 9.76 -9.61
C ALA A 227 -11.59 8.31 -10.07
N HIS A 228 -12.14 7.37 -9.30
CA HIS A 228 -12.10 5.95 -9.63
C HIS A 228 -13.36 5.23 -9.15
N GLY A 229 -13.62 4.06 -9.73
CA GLY A 229 -14.72 3.17 -9.35
C GLY A 229 -14.30 2.06 -8.37
N PRO A 230 -15.04 0.94 -8.33
CA PRO A 230 -14.60 -0.27 -7.65
C PRO A 230 -13.20 -0.70 -8.12
N ALA A 231 -12.36 -1.16 -7.19
CA ALA A 231 -10.96 -1.47 -7.46
C ALA A 231 -10.53 -2.84 -6.89
N PRO A 232 -9.54 -3.52 -7.48
CA PRO A 232 -8.97 -4.75 -6.91
C PRO A 232 -8.28 -4.51 -5.56
N ILE A 233 -8.10 -5.60 -4.81
CA ILE A 233 -7.13 -5.65 -3.71
C ILE A 233 -5.80 -6.13 -4.30
N LYS A 234 -4.70 -5.41 -4.05
CA LYS A 234 -3.36 -5.76 -4.54
C LYS A 234 -2.42 -6.10 -3.40
N LEU A 235 -1.61 -7.14 -3.58
CA LEU A 235 -0.49 -7.48 -2.71
C LEU A 235 0.81 -7.10 -3.40
N GLN A 236 1.65 -6.37 -2.67
CA GLN A 236 2.90 -5.86 -3.20
C GLN A 236 4.01 -6.91 -3.17
N SER A 237 4.75 -6.97 -4.26
CA SER A 237 6.09 -7.51 -4.35
C SER A 237 7.07 -6.34 -4.34
N HIS A 238 7.53 -5.95 -3.14
CA HIS A 238 8.56 -4.92 -3.04
C HIS A 238 9.91 -5.48 -3.53
N GLY A 239 10.60 -4.74 -4.40
CA GLY A 239 11.80 -5.19 -5.12
C GLY A 239 13.10 -5.15 -4.30
N ASP A 240 13.02 -5.01 -2.98
CA ASP A 240 14.20 -5.01 -2.11
C ASP A 240 14.85 -6.41 -2.02
N PRO A 241 16.09 -6.55 -1.51
CA PRO A 241 16.78 -7.84 -1.49
C PRO A 241 16.41 -8.76 -0.31
N SER A 242 15.54 -8.34 0.62
CA SER A 242 15.20 -9.19 1.78
C SER A 242 14.41 -10.44 1.37
N ALA A 243 14.46 -11.48 2.20
CA ALA A 243 13.71 -12.71 1.96
C ALA A 243 12.20 -12.43 1.83
N PRO A 244 11.48 -13.12 0.91
CA PRO A 244 10.06 -12.87 0.66
C PRO A 244 9.20 -13.25 1.87
N ILE A 245 8.15 -12.47 2.11
CA ILE A 245 7.14 -12.79 3.12
C ILE A 245 6.13 -13.82 2.58
N SER A 246 5.39 -14.45 3.49
CA SER A 246 4.30 -15.37 3.14
C SER A 246 2.96 -14.87 3.66
N PHE A 247 1.89 -15.25 2.98
CA PHE A 247 0.50 -14.98 3.32
C PHE A 247 -0.29 -16.27 3.51
N ARG A 248 -1.37 -16.18 4.28
CA ARG A 248 -2.43 -17.21 4.36
C ARG A 248 -3.76 -16.60 4.81
N ASN A 249 -4.82 -17.39 4.75
CA ASN A 249 -6.14 -17.06 5.29
C ASN A 249 -6.61 -15.67 4.83
N ILE A 250 -6.77 -15.50 3.52
CA ILE A 250 -7.18 -14.23 2.93
C ILE A 250 -8.64 -14.34 2.50
N TRP A 251 -9.49 -13.47 3.02
CA TRP A 251 -10.89 -13.43 2.63
C TRP A 251 -11.45 -12.02 2.73
N VAL A 252 -12.47 -11.74 1.91
CA VAL A 252 -13.14 -10.45 1.84
C VAL A 252 -14.66 -10.64 1.92
N LEU A 253 -15.30 -9.79 2.71
CA LEU A 253 -16.75 -9.70 2.84
C LEU A 253 -17.19 -8.31 2.40
N GLU A 254 -17.92 -8.22 1.30
CA GLU A 254 -18.49 -6.95 0.85
C GLU A 254 -19.51 -6.41 1.85
N LEU A 255 -19.47 -5.10 2.06
CA LEU A 255 -20.39 -4.36 2.91
C LEU A 255 -21.32 -3.53 2.03
N LYS A 256 -22.59 -3.49 2.39
CA LYS A 256 -23.58 -2.64 1.73
C LYS A 256 -23.48 -1.21 2.24
#